data_AF-A0A139HR79-F1
#
_entry.id   AF-A0A139HR79-F1
#
_cell.length_a   1.000
_cell.length_b   1.000
_cell.length_c   1.000
_cell.angle_alpha   90.00
_cell.angle_beta   90.00
_cell.angle_gamma   90.00
#
_symmetry.space_group_name_H-M   'P 1'
#
loop_
_entity.id
_entity.type
_entity.pdbx_description
1 polymer ?
#
loop_
_entity_poly.entity_id
_entity_poly.type
_entity_poly.pdbx_seq_one_letter_code
_entity_poly.pdbx_strand_id
1 'polypeptide(L)'
;MPSSSKRNTAEEVRLFDYFKEIYVRLFYADLNDEARYVISVFGRVLDAHPSDLQAWLASDSKFLQSSKENADKRQVSDLCWSAGNYMADSAAVLFEFGRKSEGAQHCEWADQLHGLALDWQDVEKKGG
;
A
#
# COMPACT_ATOMS: atom_id res chain seq x y z
N MET A 1 -12.77 -30.40 -5.41
CA MET A 1 -13.47 -29.11 -5.66
C MET A 1 -14.85 -29.21 -5.05
N PRO A 2 -15.27 -28.24 -4.23
CA PRO A 2 -15.61 -26.88 -4.68
C PRO A 2 -14.91 -25.78 -3.83
N SER A 3 -14.84 -24.49 -4.18
CA SER A 3 -15.27 -23.73 -5.35
C SER A 3 -14.24 -22.64 -5.68
N SER A 4 -14.13 -22.39 -6.98
CA SER A 4 -13.59 -21.18 -7.59
C SER A 4 -14.23 -19.92 -6.98
N SER A 5 -13.46 -19.15 -6.22
CA SER A 5 -13.76 -17.75 -5.84
C SER A 5 -12.49 -17.09 -5.26
N LYS A 6 -11.34 -17.14 -5.96
CA LYS A 6 -10.20 -16.32 -5.55
C LYS A 6 -10.49 -14.87 -6.00
N ARG A 7 -10.90 -14.00 -5.06
CA ARG A 7 -11.32 -12.57 -5.20
C ARG A 7 -12.81 -12.34 -5.48
N ASN A 8 -13.71 -12.58 -4.52
CA ASN A 8 -15.15 -12.44 -4.76
C ASN A 8 -15.89 -11.50 -3.82
N THR A 9 -15.20 -10.80 -2.92
CA THR A 9 -15.82 -9.73 -2.15
C THR A 9 -15.37 -8.36 -2.65
N ALA A 10 -16.29 -7.39 -2.63
CA ALA A 10 -15.97 -6.00 -2.94
C ALA A 10 -14.90 -5.43 -1.98
N GLU A 11 -14.85 -5.93 -0.75
CA GLU A 11 -13.82 -5.62 0.26
C GLU A 11 -12.42 -6.00 -0.25
N GLU A 12 -12.20 -7.28 -0.59
CA GLU A 12 -10.89 -7.79 -1.03
C GLU A 12 -10.36 -7.07 -2.26
N VAL A 13 -11.24 -6.74 -3.21
CA VAL A 13 -10.86 -5.99 -4.42
C VAL A 13 -10.38 -4.58 -4.05
N ARG A 14 -11.14 -3.86 -3.21
CA ARG A 14 -10.75 -2.52 -2.75
C ARG A 14 -9.44 -2.54 -1.97
N LEU A 15 -9.29 -3.49 -1.06
CA LEU A 15 -8.06 -3.66 -0.28
C LEU A 15 -6.86 -4.00 -1.16
N PHE A 16 -7.04 -4.82 -2.20
CA PHE A 16 -5.98 -5.10 -3.15
C PHE A 16 -5.62 -3.86 -3.99
N ASP A 17 -6.59 -3.05 -4.38
CA ASP A 17 -6.31 -1.78 -5.07
C ASP A 17 -5.50 -0.82 -4.18
N TYR A 18 -5.86 -0.68 -2.90
CA TYR A 18 -5.04 0.09 -1.95
C TYR A 18 -3.64 -0.50 -1.76
N PHE A 19 -3.51 -1.83 -1.63
CA PHE A 19 -2.21 -2.50 -1.58
C PHE A 19 -1.32 -2.10 -2.76
N LYS A 20 -1.85 -2.20 -3.99
CA LYS A 20 -1.11 -1.86 -5.20
C LYS A 20 -0.59 -0.42 -5.14
N GLU A 21 -1.47 0.53 -4.82
CA GLU A 21 -1.13 1.96 -4.74
C GLU A 21 -0.05 2.23 -3.68
N ILE A 22 -0.18 1.67 -2.48
CA ILE A 22 0.77 1.87 -1.39
C ILE A 22 2.13 1.24 -1.75
N TYR A 23 2.13 -0.03 -2.16
CA TYR A 23 3.35 -0.78 -2.43
C TYR A 23 4.20 -0.13 -3.51
N VAL A 24 3.61 0.24 -4.66
CA VAL A 24 4.39 0.80 -5.78
C VAL A 24 4.99 2.15 -5.43
N ARG A 25 4.31 2.98 -4.63
CA ARG A 25 4.85 4.28 -4.19
C ARG A 25 6.09 4.11 -3.35
N LEU A 26 6.05 3.20 -2.37
CA LEU A 26 7.19 2.93 -1.50
C LEU A 26 8.32 2.25 -2.27
N PHE A 27 8.00 1.28 -3.12
CA PHE A 27 8.98 0.58 -3.92
C PHE A 27 9.72 1.52 -4.89
N TYR A 28 9.00 2.38 -5.62
CA TYR A 28 9.63 3.33 -6.54
C TYR A 28 10.28 4.54 -5.85
N ALA A 29 9.97 4.75 -4.56
CA ALA A 29 10.72 5.68 -3.71
C ALA A 29 11.99 5.05 -3.11
N ASP A 30 12.38 3.84 -3.54
CA ASP A 30 13.48 3.03 -3.01
C ASP A 30 13.34 2.64 -1.51
N LEU A 31 12.15 2.77 -0.94
CA LEU A 31 11.77 2.38 0.42
C LEU A 31 11.41 0.89 0.48
N ASN A 32 12.40 0.06 0.20
CA ASN A 32 12.23 -1.38 -0.01
C ASN A 32 11.76 -2.13 1.23
N ASP A 33 12.17 -1.70 2.42
CA ASP A 33 11.80 -2.37 3.67
C ASP A 33 10.35 -2.05 4.05
N GLU A 34 9.93 -0.80 3.87
CA GLU A 34 8.55 -0.36 4.03
C GLU A 34 7.63 -1.04 3.00
N ALA A 35 8.07 -1.15 1.75
CA ALA A 35 7.33 -1.88 0.71
C ALA A 35 7.13 -3.37 1.07
N ARG A 36 8.18 -4.05 1.58
CA ARG A 36 8.06 -5.45 2.06
C ARG A 36 7.12 -5.56 3.26
N TYR A 37 7.16 -4.58 4.15
CA TYR A 37 6.26 -4.54 5.29
C TYR A 37 4.79 -4.43 4.84
N VAL A 38 4.49 -3.56 3.88
CA VAL A 38 3.15 -3.42 3.28
C VAL A 38 2.65 -4.73 2.66
N ILE A 39 3.51 -5.49 1.97
CA ILE A 39 3.12 -6.83 1.49
C ILE A 39 2.71 -7.73 2.65
N SER A 40 3.48 -7.71 3.76
CA SER A 40 3.20 -8.56 4.92
C SER A 40 1.90 -8.17 5.62
N VAL A 41 1.61 -6.87 5.70
CA VAL A 41 0.36 -6.31 6.21
C VAL A 41 -0.83 -6.80 5.39
N PHE A 42 -0.82 -6.50 4.09
CA PHE A 42 -1.95 -6.83 3.22
C PHE A 42 -2.07 -8.33 2.98
N GLY A 43 -0.97 -9.09 3.08
CA GLY A 43 -1.00 -10.55 3.03
C GLY A 43 -1.84 -11.15 4.16
N ARG A 44 -1.73 -10.63 5.39
CA ARG A 44 -2.58 -11.07 6.50
C ARG A 44 -4.03 -10.68 6.29
N VAL A 45 -4.27 -9.46 5.81
CA VAL A 45 -5.61 -8.92 5.68
C VAL A 45 -6.40 -9.60 4.55
N LEU A 46 -5.73 -9.93 3.46
CA LEU A 46 -6.30 -10.61 2.29
C LEU A 46 -6.19 -12.14 2.37
N ASP A 47 -5.70 -12.70 3.48
CA ASP A 47 -5.40 -14.13 3.63
C ASP A 47 -4.60 -14.70 2.44
N ALA A 48 -3.57 -13.95 2.03
CA ALA A 48 -2.78 -14.20 0.84
C ALA A 48 -1.30 -14.27 1.18
N HIS A 49 -0.59 -15.20 0.53
CA HIS A 49 0.86 -15.26 0.68
C HIS A 49 1.51 -14.04 -0.01
N PRO A 50 2.60 -13.47 0.54
CA PRO A 50 3.35 -12.37 -0.07
C PRO A 50 3.68 -12.56 -1.56
N SER A 51 4.05 -13.79 -1.96
CA SER A 51 4.35 -14.10 -3.36
C SER A 51 3.13 -14.01 -4.26
N ASP A 52 1.93 -14.33 -3.76
CA ASP A 52 0.70 -14.23 -4.52
C ASP A 52 0.36 -12.77 -4.78
N LEU A 53 0.49 -11.90 -3.76
CA LEU A 53 0.29 -10.46 -3.90
C LEU A 53 1.23 -9.85 -4.94
N GLN A 54 2.51 -10.23 -4.91
CA GLN A 54 3.49 -9.78 -5.91
C GLN A 54 3.14 -10.29 -7.31
N ALA A 55 2.75 -11.56 -7.46
CA ALA A 55 2.36 -12.11 -8.75
C ALA A 55 1.10 -11.42 -9.32
N TRP A 56 0.14 -11.10 -8.45
CA TRP A 56 -1.07 -10.37 -8.85
C TRP A 56 -0.75 -8.94 -9.28
N LEU A 57 0.09 -8.23 -8.53
CA LEU A 57 0.56 -6.90 -8.92
C LEU A 57 1.30 -6.95 -10.27
N ALA A 58 2.21 -7.92 -10.44
CA ALA A 58 2.98 -8.10 -11.67
C ALA A 58 2.11 -8.38 -12.90
N SER A 59 0.90 -8.91 -12.71
CA SER A 59 -0.05 -9.14 -13.80
C SER A 59 -0.67 -7.85 -14.36
N ASP A 60 -0.60 -6.73 -13.62
CA ASP A 60 -1.13 -5.42 -14.04
C ASP A 60 -0.01 -4.51 -14.55
N SER A 61 0.56 -4.86 -15.70
CA SER A 61 1.71 -4.16 -16.29
C SER A 61 1.43 -2.70 -16.65
N LYS A 62 0.19 -2.38 -17.03
CA LYS A 62 -0.22 -1.00 -17.35
C LYS A 62 -0.20 -0.12 -16.10
N PHE A 63 -0.77 -0.61 -15.00
CA PHE A 63 -0.73 0.09 -13.72
C PHE A 63 0.70 0.30 -13.22
N LEU A 64 1.55 -0.73 -13.33
CA LEU A 64 2.95 -0.63 -12.91
C LEU A 64 3.72 0.41 -13.71
N GLN A 65 3.51 0.47 -15.02
CA GLN A 65 4.12 1.47 -15.88
C GLN A 65 3.66 2.89 -15.51
N SER A 66 2.33 3.12 -15.40
CA SER A 66 1.81 4.44 -15.05
C SER A 66 2.24 4.89 -13.65
N SER A 67 2.32 3.96 -12.70
CA SER A 67 2.74 4.25 -11.32
C SER A 67 4.21 4.64 -11.26
N LYS A 68 5.07 3.98 -12.05
CA LYS A 68 6.49 4.35 -12.16
C LYS A 68 6.65 5.75 -12.72
N GLU A 69 6.01 6.03 -13.85
CA GLU A 69 6.07 7.35 -14.51
C GLU A 69 5.54 8.48 -13.61
N ASN A 70 4.61 8.17 -12.70
CA ASN A 70 4.14 9.12 -11.69
C ASN A 70 5.16 9.29 -10.56
N ALA A 71 5.71 8.19 -10.05
CA ALA A 71 6.68 8.20 -8.96
C ALA A 71 7.97 8.96 -9.32
N ASP A 72 8.48 8.75 -10.54
CA ASP A 72 9.70 9.42 -11.05
C ASP A 72 9.58 10.96 -11.09
N LYS A 73 8.36 11.51 -10.98
CA LYS A 73 8.09 12.96 -11.02
C LYS A 73 7.83 13.57 -9.65
N ARG A 74 7.83 12.78 -8.59
CA ARG A 74 7.46 13.20 -7.24
C ARG A 74 8.62 13.07 -6.27
N GLN A 75 8.56 13.86 -5.21
CA GLN A 75 9.46 13.73 -4.08
C GLN A 75 9.16 12.46 -3.29
N VAL A 76 10.14 11.92 -2.57
CA VAL A 76 9.97 10.73 -1.73
C VAL A 76 8.97 11.03 -0.62
N SER A 77 9.05 12.22 -0.01
CA SER A 77 8.10 12.68 1.01
C SER A 77 6.65 12.66 0.49
N ASP A 78 6.43 13.16 -0.71
CA ASP A 78 5.13 13.17 -1.39
C ASP A 78 4.56 11.76 -1.66
N LEU A 79 5.44 10.82 -2.01
CA LEU A 79 5.08 9.42 -2.23
C LEU A 79 4.71 8.73 -0.92
N CYS A 80 5.50 8.95 0.14
CA CYS A 80 5.21 8.46 1.49
C CYS A 80 3.89 9.00 2.03
N TRP A 81 3.66 10.31 1.88
CA TRP A 81 2.42 10.96 2.34
C TRP A 81 1.20 10.37 1.65
N SER A 82 1.30 10.20 0.33
CA SER A 82 0.25 9.58 -0.46
C SER A 82 0.03 8.12 -0.06
N ALA A 83 1.08 7.36 0.22
CA ALA A 83 0.98 5.98 0.72
C ALA A 83 0.27 5.93 2.09
N GLY A 84 0.56 6.87 2.99
CA GLY A 84 -0.14 7.01 4.27
C GLY A 84 -1.63 7.28 4.10
N ASN A 85 -2.01 8.16 3.16
CA ASN A 85 -3.42 8.41 2.85
C ASN A 85 -4.16 7.14 2.38
N TYR A 86 -3.56 6.39 1.45
CA TYR A 86 -4.16 5.14 0.98
C TYR A 86 -4.23 4.07 2.08
N MET A 87 -3.25 4.04 2.99
CA MET A 87 -3.30 3.17 4.16
C MET A 87 -4.47 3.55 5.08
N ALA A 88 -4.68 4.84 5.34
CA ALA A 88 -5.83 5.32 6.12
C ALA A 88 -7.17 5.00 5.42
N ASP A 89 -7.24 5.15 4.10
CA ASP A 89 -8.43 4.77 3.33
C ASP A 89 -8.70 3.26 3.41
N SER A 90 -7.65 2.44 3.37
CA SER A 90 -7.81 0.99 3.56
C SER A 90 -8.28 0.63 4.97
N ALA A 91 -7.89 1.40 6.00
CA ALA A 91 -8.45 1.26 7.35
C ALA A 91 -9.95 1.55 7.37
N ALA A 92 -10.39 2.59 6.66
CA ALA A 92 -11.81 2.93 6.53
C ALA A 92 -12.61 1.78 5.90
N VAL A 93 -12.07 1.12 4.88
CA VAL A 93 -12.68 -0.11 4.31
C VAL A 93 -12.78 -1.20 5.36
N LEU A 94 -11.71 -1.48 6.10
CA LEU A 94 -11.73 -2.52 7.13
C LEU A 94 -12.80 -2.22 8.21
N PHE A 95 -12.93 -0.96 8.62
CA PHE A 95 -13.99 -0.56 9.55
C PHE A 95 -15.40 -0.73 8.95
N GLU A 96 -15.59 -0.38 7.69
CA GLU A 96 -16.86 -0.55 6.95
C GLU A 96 -17.33 -2.00 6.98
N PHE A 97 -16.41 -2.96 6.83
CA PHE A 97 -16.69 -4.40 6.86
C PHE A 97 -16.57 -5.04 8.25
N GLY A 98 -16.46 -4.24 9.32
CA GLY A 98 -16.47 -4.72 10.70
C GLY A 98 -15.14 -5.28 11.22
N ARG A 99 -14.06 -5.18 10.46
CA ARG A 99 -12.70 -5.63 10.79
C ARG A 99 -11.95 -4.59 11.62
N LYS A 100 -12.46 -4.32 12.82
CA LYS A 100 -12.02 -3.21 13.65
C LYS A 100 -10.56 -3.31 14.10
N SER A 101 -10.07 -4.52 14.39
CA SER A 101 -8.69 -4.70 14.85
C SER A 101 -7.70 -4.42 13.73
N GLU A 102 -7.95 -4.94 12.53
CA GLU A 102 -7.11 -4.69 11.37
C GLU A 102 -7.21 -3.24 10.92
N GLY A 103 -8.41 -2.63 10.95
CA GLY A 103 -8.58 -1.21 10.67
C GLY A 103 -7.74 -0.32 11.60
N ALA A 104 -7.73 -0.59 12.90
CA ALA A 104 -6.91 0.16 13.86
C ALA A 104 -5.41 0.02 13.55
N GLN A 105 -4.94 -1.18 13.20
CA GLN A 105 -3.55 -1.41 12.79
C GLN A 105 -3.19 -0.61 11.53
N HIS A 106 -4.10 -0.55 10.54
CA HIS A 106 -3.90 0.26 9.34
C HIS A 106 -3.84 1.76 9.66
N CYS A 107 -4.59 2.26 10.65
CA CYS A 107 -4.44 3.64 11.12
C CYS A 107 -3.05 3.90 11.70
N GLU A 108 -2.56 3.00 12.57
CA GLU A 108 -1.20 3.12 13.14
C GLU A 108 -0.12 3.13 12.04
N TRP A 109 -0.28 2.30 11.00
CA TRP A 109 0.64 2.30 9.86
C TRP A 109 0.51 3.53 8.97
N ALA A 110 -0.68 4.09 8.83
CA ALA A 110 -0.87 5.36 8.14
C ALA A 110 -0.09 6.48 8.84
N ASP A 111 -0.21 6.59 10.17
CA ASP A 111 0.53 7.56 10.96
C ASP A 111 2.05 7.37 10.83
N GLN A 112 2.53 6.13 10.81
CA GLN A 112 3.95 5.83 10.57
C GLN A 112 4.43 6.31 9.19
N LEU A 113 3.64 6.08 8.14
CA LEU A 113 3.97 6.52 6.78
C LEU A 113 3.94 8.06 6.66
N HIS A 114 3.01 8.72 7.35
CA HIS A 114 2.99 10.19 7.44
C HIS A 114 4.19 10.73 8.21
N GLY A 115 4.60 10.07 9.30
CA GLY A 115 5.84 10.40 10.02
C GLY A 115 7.07 10.29 9.12
N LEU A 116 7.19 9.18 8.40
CA LEU A 116 8.27 8.96 7.43
C LEU A 116 8.28 10.03 6.32
N ALA A 117 7.10 10.45 5.85
CA ALA A 117 6.99 11.52 4.88
C ALA A 117 7.55 12.85 5.41
N LEU A 118 7.31 13.19 6.68
CA LEU A 118 7.85 14.39 7.32
C LEU A 118 9.38 14.31 7.45
N ASP A 119 9.91 13.15 7.83
CA ASP A 119 11.36 12.93 7.93
C ASP A 119 12.04 13.14 6.57
N TRP A 120 11.49 12.58 5.50
CA TRP A 120 11.99 12.78 4.14
C TRP A 120 11.86 14.22 3.67
N GLN A 121 10.76 14.90 4.01
CA GLN A 121 10.58 16.30 3.66
C GLN A 121 11.69 17.17 4.27
N ASP A 122 12.13 16.87 5.48
CA ASP A 122 13.24 17.57 6.13
C ASP A 122 14.59 17.27 5.46
N VAL A 123 14.81 16.03 5.02
CA VAL A 123 16.02 15.66 4.24
C VAL A 123 16.04 16.41 2.90
N GLU A 124 14.92 16.40 2.17
CA GLU A 124 14.79 17.06 0.87
C GLU A 124 14.95 18.59 0.98
N LYS A 125 14.49 19.21 2.07
CA LYS A 125 14.70 20.65 2.34
C LYS A 125 16.14 20.98 2.72
N LYS A 126 16.88 20.06 3.34
CA LYS A 126 18.28 20.28 3.78
C LYS A 126 19.31 19.91 2.72
N GLY A 127 18.96 19.04 1.78
CA GLY A 127 19.83 18.55 0.70
C GLY A 127 19.60 19.21 -0.67
N GLY A 128 18.68 20.18 -0.76
CA GLY A 128 18.41 20.98 -1.97
C GLY A 128 19.21 22.27 -2.06
#